data_AF-A0A956S109-F1
#
_entry.id   AF-A0A956S109-F1
#
_cell.length_a   1.000
_cell.length_b   1.000
_cell.length_c   1.000
_cell.angle_alpha   90.00
_cell.angle_beta   90.00
_cell.angle_gamma   90.00
#
_symmetry.space_group_name_H-M   'P 1'
#
loop_
_entity.id
_entity.type
_entity.pdbx_description
1 polymer ?
#
loop_
_entity_poly.entity_id
_entity_poly.type
_entity_poly.pdbx_seq_one_letter_code
_entity_poly.pdbx_strand_id
1 'polypeptide(L)'
;MTRDELADLLWPTRDRARARQSVRQALYSLRSRLGADVLMGDDPVQVHPEGVTSDLQALEACLTGARPSECLDLYAGPFLEGLSLT
;
A
#
# COMPACT_ATOMS: atom_id res chain seq x y z
N MET A 1 3.47 -9.65 0.80
CA MET A 1 4.92 -9.35 0.82
C MET A 1 5.49 -9.78 2.14
N THR A 2 6.69 -10.36 2.15
CA THR A 2 7.38 -10.67 3.40
C THR A 2 7.77 -9.39 4.14
N ARG A 3 8.01 -9.48 5.44
CA ARG A 3 8.51 -8.35 6.23
C ARG A 3 9.89 -7.87 5.77
N ASP A 4 10.69 -8.77 5.24
CA ASP A 4 12.00 -8.43 4.66
C ASP A 4 11.83 -7.68 3.34
N GLU A 5 10.94 -8.12 2.44
CA GLU A 5 10.64 -7.39 1.20
C GLU A 5 10.09 -5.98 1.49
N LEU A 6 9.23 -5.84 2.51
CA LEU A 6 8.73 -4.54 2.94
C LEU A 6 9.83 -3.64 3.53
N ALA A 7 10.79 -4.22 4.24
CA ALA A 7 11.91 -3.48 4.80
C ALA A 7 12.81 -2.93 3.69
N ASP A 8 13.14 -3.77 2.70
CA ASP A 8 13.97 -3.41 1.56
C ASP A 8 13.28 -2.37 0.65
N LEU A 9 11.95 -2.51 0.46
CA LEU A 9 11.17 -1.57 -0.37
C LEU A 9 11.01 -0.19 0.29
N LEU A 10 10.63 -0.14 1.56
CA LEU A 10 10.18 1.10 2.22
C LEU A 10 11.27 1.82 3.03
N TRP A 11 12.38 1.13 3.39
CA TRP A 11 13.52 1.72 4.09
C TRP A 11 14.88 1.26 3.52
N PRO A 12 15.13 1.42 2.21
CA PRO A 12 16.32 0.91 1.53
C PRO A 12 17.65 1.46 2.08
N THR A 13 17.63 2.63 2.73
CA THR A 13 18.82 3.30 3.26
C THR A 13 19.16 2.92 4.70
N ARG A 14 18.28 2.18 5.39
CA ARG A 14 18.48 1.78 6.80
C ARG A 14 19.20 0.44 6.88
N ASP A 15 19.95 0.24 7.96
CA ASP A 15 20.46 -1.09 8.28
C ASP A 15 19.30 -2.07 8.52
N ARG A 16 19.54 -3.35 8.26
CA ARG A 16 18.52 -4.42 8.29
C ARG A 16 17.74 -4.47 9.60
N ALA A 17 18.39 -4.28 10.74
CA ALA A 17 17.72 -4.33 12.05
C ALA A 17 16.77 -3.14 12.22
N ARG A 18 17.21 -1.93 11.88
CA ARG A 18 16.37 -0.72 11.91
C ARG A 18 15.25 -0.75 10.87
N ALA A 19 15.49 -1.29 9.68
CA ALA A 19 14.48 -1.42 8.63
C ALA A 19 13.34 -2.35 9.08
N ARG A 20 13.65 -3.55 9.59
CA ARG A 20 12.67 -4.47 10.19
C ARG A 20 11.88 -3.85 11.34
N GLN A 21 12.58 -3.09 12.19
CA GLN A 21 11.96 -2.36 13.28
C GLN A 21 10.98 -1.28 12.79
N SER A 22 11.26 -0.68 11.64
CA SER A 22 10.39 0.31 11.00
C SER A 22 9.15 -0.34 10.41
N VAL A 23 9.30 -1.50 9.75
CA VAL A 23 8.16 -2.32 9.27
C VAL A 23 7.22 -2.65 10.42
N ARG A 24 7.75 -3.18 11.53
CA ARG A 24 6.94 -3.53 12.71
C ARG A 24 6.11 -2.34 13.22
N GLN A 25 6.72 -1.15 13.31
CA GLN A 25 6.04 0.06 13.75
C GLN A 25 4.97 0.54 12.76
N ALA A 26 5.27 0.49 11.45
CA ALA A 26 4.31 0.86 10.42
C ALA A 26 3.09 -0.07 10.42
N LEU A 27 3.30 -1.39 10.49
CA LEU A 27 2.21 -2.37 10.54
C LEU A 27 1.35 -2.22 11.80
N TYR A 28 1.96 -1.93 12.95
CA TYR A 28 1.24 -1.62 14.18
C TYR A 28 0.41 -0.33 14.02
N SER A 29 1.01 0.73 13.49
CA SER A 29 0.33 2.00 13.25
C SER A 29 -0.89 1.83 12.33
N LEU A 30 -0.74 1.10 11.22
CA LEU A 30 -1.83 0.82 10.29
C LEU A 30 -2.99 0.10 10.97
N ARG A 31 -2.72 -0.98 11.71
CA ARG A 31 -3.76 -1.71 12.47
C ARG A 31 -4.45 -0.85 13.51
N SER A 32 -3.68 0.01 14.19
CA SER A 32 -4.24 0.89 15.23
C SER A 32 -5.13 2.00 14.67
N ARG A 33 -4.85 2.49 13.45
CA ARG A 33 -5.53 3.64 12.84
C ARG A 33 -6.67 3.25 11.91
N LEU A 34 -6.52 2.13 11.21
CA LEU A 34 -7.46 1.69 10.16
C LEU A 34 -8.29 0.47 10.59
N GLY A 35 -8.01 -0.09 11.77
CA GLY A 35 -8.65 -1.31 12.28
C GLY A 35 -7.76 -2.54 12.17
N ALA A 36 -7.95 -3.49 13.07
CA ALA A 36 -7.11 -4.69 13.17
C ALA A 36 -7.18 -5.56 11.90
N ASP A 37 -8.33 -5.56 11.23
CA ASP A 37 -8.63 -6.43 10.08
C ASP A 37 -8.13 -5.87 8.75
N VAL A 38 -7.57 -4.65 8.72
CA VAL A 38 -7.05 -4.01 7.50
C VAL A 38 -5.86 -4.76 6.90
N LEU A 39 -5.12 -5.51 7.73
CA LEU A 39 -3.97 -6.32 7.33
C LEU A 39 -4.17 -7.79 7.73
N MET A 40 -4.07 -8.68 6.76
CA MET A 40 -4.11 -10.12 6.94
C MET A 40 -2.69 -10.70 6.97
N GLY A 41 -2.51 -11.77 7.74
CA GLY A 41 -1.21 -12.42 7.91
C GLY A 41 -0.21 -11.61 8.74
N ASP A 42 0.79 -12.31 9.28
CA ASP A 42 1.88 -11.68 10.04
C ASP A 42 3.14 -11.53 9.17
N ASP A 43 3.49 -12.60 8.46
CA ASP A 43 4.57 -12.68 7.47
C ASP A 43 4.34 -13.92 6.56
N PRO A 44 3.95 -13.76 5.29
CA PRO A 44 3.83 -12.51 4.55
C PRO A 44 2.63 -11.66 5.01
N VAL A 45 2.80 -10.35 4.90
CA VAL A 45 1.76 -9.34 5.13
C VAL A 45 0.93 -9.14 3.87
N GLN A 46 -0.38 -9.05 4.03
CA GLN A 46 -1.35 -8.78 2.97
C GLN A 46 -2.33 -7.68 3.41
N VAL A 47 -2.78 -6.85 2.48
CA VAL A 47 -3.88 -5.90 2.72
C VAL A 47 -5.19 -6.67 2.54
N HIS A 48 -6.14 -6.46 3.45
CA HIS A 48 -7.49 -7.01 3.29
C HIS A 48 -8.14 -6.39 2.04
N PRO A 49 -8.67 -7.17 1.08
CA PRO A 49 -9.20 -6.64 -0.18
C PRO A 49 -10.27 -5.57 -0.01
N GLU A 50 -11.07 -5.68 1.04
CA GLU A 50 -12.13 -4.72 1.38
C GLU A 50 -11.71 -3.73 2.50
N GLY A 51 -10.48 -3.85 3.00
CA GLY A 51 -9.99 -3.02 4.12
C GLY A 51 -9.49 -1.64 3.69
N VAL A 52 -9.13 -1.47 2.41
CA VAL A 52 -8.66 -0.21 1.84
C VAL A 52 -9.14 -0.12 0.38
N THR A 53 -9.59 1.07 -0.01
CA THR A 53 -9.90 1.40 -1.41
C THR A 53 -8.74 2.18 -2.04
N SER A 54 -8.49 1.98 -3.33
CA SER A 54 -7.54 2.77 -4.11
C SER A 54 -8.17 3.29 -5.39
N ASP A 55 -7.72 4.48 -5.82
CA ASP A 55 -7.94 5.04 -7.15
C ASP A 55 -7.59 4.05 -8.28
N LEU A 56 -6.53 3.24 -8.12
CA LEU A 56 -6.18 2.17 -9.03
C LEU A 56 -7.28 1.11 -9.14
N GLN A 57 -7.86 0.67 -8.02
CA GLN A 57 -8.98 -0.29 -8.04
C GLN A 57 -10.21 0.31 -8.73
N ALA A 58 -10.50 1.59 -8.47
CA ALA A 58 -11.59 2.30 -9.13
C ALA A 58 -11.35 2.40 -10.64
N LEU A 59 -10.11 2.67 -11.05
CA LEU A 59 -9.69 2.75 -12.45
C LEU A 59 -9.81 1.38 -13.15
N GLU A 60 -9.32 0.30 -12.54
CA GLU A 60 -9.44 -1.06 -13.06
C GLU A 60 -10.91 -1.49 -13.25
N ALA A 61 -11.77 -1.19 -12.27
CA ALA A 61 -13.20 -1.46 -12.34
C ALA A 61 -13.87 -0.66 -13.48
N CYS A 62 -13.52 0.61 -13.63
CA CYS A 62 -14.04 1.47 -14.68
C CYS A 62 -13.63 1.00 -16.09
N LEU A 63 -12.36 0.62 -16.26
CA LEU A 63 -11.84 0.10 -17.54
C LEU A 63 -12.52 -1.22 -17.94
N THR A 64 -12.81 -2.08 -16.97
CA THR A 64 -13.56 -3.34 -17.19
C THR A 64 -15.00 -3.08 -17.66
N GLY A 65 -15.60 -1.96 -17.25
CA GLY A 65 -16.94 -1.53 -17.66
C GLY A 65 -17.05 -0.96 -19.08
N ALA A 66 -15.96 -0.93 -19.85
CA ALA A 66 -15.90 -0.46 -21.25
C ALA A 66 -16.35 0.99 -21.49
N ARG A 67 -16.12 1.90 -20.53
CA ARG A 67 -16.33 3.35 -20.68
C ARG A 67 -15.06 4.17 -20.40
N PRO A 68 -14.02 4.07 -21.24
CA PRO A 68 -12.69 4.61 -20.94
C PRO A 68 -12.66 6.13 -20.72
N SER A 69 -13.56 6.87 -21.37
CA SER A 69 -13.65 8.33 -21.24
C SER A 69 -14.11 8.78 -19.85
N GLU A 70 -14.97 8.01 -19.19
CA GLU A 70 -15.46 8.30 -17.83
C GLU A 70 -14.38 7.98 -16.77
N CYS A 71 -13.40 7.14 -17.11
CA CYS A 71 -12.34 6.74 -16.18
C CYS A 71 -11.23 7.80 -16.03
N LEU A 72 -11.13 8.74 -16.97
CA LEU A 72 -10.10 9.79 -16.95
C LEU A 72 -10.26 10.73 -15.74
N ASP A 73 -11.48 10.89 -15.24
CA ASP A 73 -11.77 11.71 -14.05
C ASP A 73 -11.14 11.13 -12.76
N LEU A 74 -10.74 9.85 -12.77
CA LEU A 74 -10.03 9.21 -11.65
C LEU A 74 -8.53 9.54 -11.64
N TYR A 75 -7.98 10.06 -12.75
CA TYR A 75 -6.57 10.43 -12.81
C TYR A 75 -6.32 11.77 -12.12
N ALA A 76 -5.83 11.71 -10.89
CA ALA A 76 -5.58 12.90 -10.06
C ALA A 76 -4.20 13.55 -10.28
N GLY A 77 -3.33 12.96 -11.12
CA GLY A 77 -1.97 13.44 -11.35
C GLY A 77 -0.97 12.29 -11.51
N PRO A 78 0.34 12.59 -11.59
CA PRO A 78 1.38 11.57 -11.72
C PRO A 78 1.36 10.56 -10.56
N PHE A 79 1.59 9.29 -10.88
CA PHE A 79 1.57 8.20 -9.90
C PHE A 79 2.55 8.46 -8.76
N LEU A 80 2.03 8.47 -7.52
CA LEU A 80 2.79 8.70 -6.29
C LEU A 80 3.69 9.95 -6.34
N GLU A 81 3.22 11.03 -6.99
CA GLU A 81 3.95 12.29 -7.03
C GLU A 81 4.32 12.78 -5.62
N GLY A 82 5.60 13.09 -5.40
CA GLY A 82 6.12 13.53 -4.10
C GLY A 82 6.45 12.41 -3.11
N LEU A 83 6.18 11.14 -3.43
CA LEU A 83 6.63 10.02 -2.60
C LEU A 83 8.15 9.83 -2.72
N SER A 84 8.83 9.85 -1.58
CA SER A 84 10.23 9.47 -1.46
C SER A 84 10.39 8.47 -0.32
N LEU A 85 11.14 7.40 -0.57
CA LEU A 85 11.39 6.31 0.39
C LEU A 85 12.83 6.31 0.93
N THR A 86 13.59 7.39 0.69
CA THR A 86 15.02 7.50 1.06
C THR A 86 15.26 8.16 2.40
#